data_AF-A0A5C6P3A1-F1
#
_entry.id   AF-A0A5C6P3A1-F1
#
_cell.length_a   1.000
_cell.length_b   1.000
_cell.length_c   1.000
_cell.angle_alpha   90.00
_cell.angle_beta   90.00
_cell.angle_gamma   90.00
#
_symmetry.space_group_name_H-M   'P 1'
#
loop_
_entity.id
_entity.type
_entity.pdbx_description
1 polymer ?
#
loop_
_entity_poly.entity_id
_entity_poly.type
_entity_poly.pdbx_seq_one_letter_code
_entity_poly.pdbx_strand_id
1 'polypeptide(L)'
;MRISTSKSESMVLARKKVECLLQVGEEVLPQVEEFKYLGMLFTSEGRMEREIDRRIGAASAVMRALNRSVVVKKELSRKAKLLIYRSNYVPVLIYGHQRWVMTERTRSRIQAAEMSFLHRVAGLSLRDRLGWLGHLARMPSGRLPLEVFRTCPTGRRPRGRPRTRWRDYISRLAWEQLGVPPEELMEVAGERAVWASPLKLLPPRPRSG
;
A
#
# COMPACT_ATOMS: atom_id res chain seq x y z
N MET A 1 -29.28 -34.32 -10.87
CA MET A 1 -28.99 -33.01 -10.22
C MET A 1 -29.81 -31.95 -10.93
N ARG A 2 -30.60 -31.13 -10.22
CA ARG A 2 -31.43 -30.05 -10.82
C ARG A 2 -30.72 -28.72 -10.57
N ILE A 3 -30.34 -28.01 -11.64
CA ILE A 3 -29.62 -26.74 -11.57
C ILE A 3 -30.62 -25.60 -11.75
N SER A 4 -30.52 -24.55 -10.92
CA SER A 4 -31.31 -23.33 -11.08
C SER A 4 -30.57 -22.35 -11.98
N THR A 5 -31.11 -22.11 -13.17
CA THR A 5 -30.60 -21.17 -14.18
C THR A 5 -30.55 -19.74 -13.66
N SER A 6 -31.60 -19.32 -12.94
CA SER A 6 -31.69 -17.98 -12.33
C SER A 6 -30.58 -17.64 -11.31
N LYS A 7 -29.89 -18.65 -10.77
CA LYS A 7 -28.81 -18.50 -9.76
C LYS A 7 -27.45 -18.92 -10.31
N SER A 8 -27.38 -19.28 -11.59
CA SER A 8 -26.18 -19.81 -12.22
C SER A 8 -25.67 -18.83 -13.26
N GLU A 9 -24.39 -18.52 -13.18
CA GLU A 9 -23.68 -17.71 -14.15
C GLU A 9 -22.53 -18.54 -14.70
N SER A 10 -22.13 -18.26 -15.94
CA SER A 10 -20.98 -18.89 -16.56
C SER A 10 -19.82 -17.91 -16.73
N MET A 11 -18.59 -18.40 -16.68
CA MET A 11 -17.39 -17.59 -16.93
C MET A 11 -16.42 -18.39 -17.77
N VAL A 12 -15.92 -17.77 -18.83
CA VAL A 12 -14.93 -18.37 -19.73
C VAL A 12 -13.56 -17.80 -19.39
N LEU A 13 -12.60 -18.67 -19.13
CA LEU A 13 -11.19 -18.30 -18.92
C LEU A 13 -10.42 -18.49 -20.23
N ALA A 14 -10.13 -17.38 -20.92
CA ALA A 14 -9.44 -17.40 -22.20
C ALA A 14 -8.54 -16.18 -22.38
N ARG A 15 -7.45 -16.34 -23.15
CA ARG A 15 -6.52 -15.21 -23.46
C ARG A 15 -7.17 -14.14 -24.36
N LYS A 16 -8.17 -14.54 -25.14
CA LYS A 16 -8.99 -13.66 -25.97
C LYS A 16 -10.43 -13.77 -25.47
N LYS A 17 -11.22 -12.72 -25.64
CA LYS A 17 -12.64 -12.76 -25.32
C LYS A 17 -13.33 -13.78 -26.23
N VAL A 18 -13.95 -14.78 -25.62
CA VAL A 18 -14.68 -15.84 -26.30
C VAL A 18 -16.07 -15.87 -25.69
N GLU A 19 -17.08 -15.87 -26.55
CA GLU A 19 -18.46 -16.13 -26.14
C GLU A 19 -18.69 -17.64 -26.15
N CYS A 20 -19.18 -18.15 -25.03
CA CYS A 20 -19.55 -19.55 -24.86
C CYS A 20 -20.98 -19.61 -24.36
N LEU A 21 -21.90 -20.01 -25.24
CA LEU A 21 -23.31 -20.14 -24.93
C LEU A 21 -23.52 -21.46 -24.17
N LEU A 22 -23.44 -21.39 -22.84
CA LEU A 22 -23.71 -22.53 -21.97
C LEU A 22 -25.21 -22.61 -21.67
N GLN A 23 -25.83 -23.72 -22.05
CA GLN A 23 -27.26 -23.93 -21.90
C GLN A 23 -27.56 -25.00 -20.84
N VAL A 24 -28.59 -24.77 -20.03
CA VAL A 24 -29.11 -25.73 -19.06
C VAL A 24 -30.60 -25.91 -19.34
N GLY A 25 -30.97 -27.04 -19.94
CA GLY A 25 -32.32 -27.22 -20.48
C GLY A 25 -32.52 -26.34 -21.70
N GLU A 26 -33.54 -25.48 -21.68
CA GLU A 26 -33.84 -24.53 -22.75
C GLU A 26 -33.23 -23.13 -22.51
N GLU A 27 -32.73 -22.85 -21.31
CA GLU A 27 -32.23 -21.52 -20.93
C GLU A 27 -30.70 -21.39 -21.06
N VAL A 28 -30.25 -20.26 -21.59
CA VAL A 28 -28.82 -19.91 -21.71
C VAL A 28 -28.38 -19.19 -20.44
N LEU A 29 -27.27 -19.65 -19.86
CA LEU A 29 -26.69 -19.01 -18.67
C LEU A 29 -25.98 -17.71 -19.04
N PRO A 30 -26.15 -16.63 -18.27
CA PRO A 30 -25.43 -15.39 -18.49
C PRO A 30 -23.92 -15.60 -18.32
N GLN A 31 -23.13 -15.09 -19.27
CA GLN A 31 -21.68 -15.11 -19.20
C GLN A 31 -21.16 -13.85 -18.51
N VAL A 32 -20.38 -14.00 -17.44
CA VAL A 32 -19.82 -12.90 -16.63
C VAL A 32 -18.31 -12.78 -16.78
N GLU A 33 -17.80 -11.54 -16.65
CA GLU A 33 -16.37 -11.25 -16.68
C GLU A 33 -15.72 -11.29 -15.30
N GLU A 34 -16.52 -11.05 -14.25
CA GLU A 34 -16.08 -11.10 -12.86
C GLU A 34 -16.98 -12.04 -12.07
N PHE A 35 -16.37 -12.93 -11.31
CA PHE A 35 -17.10 -13.90 -10.51
C PHE A 35 -16.52 -13.99 -9.09
N LYS A 36 -17.38 -13.93 -8.08
CA LYS A 36 -16.96 -14.08 -6.68
C LYS A 36 -17.23 -15.49 -6.21
N TYR A 37 -16.17 -16.21 -5.86
CA TYR A 37 -16.27 -17.57 -5.34
C TYR A 37 -15.47 -17.72 -4.06
N LEU A 38 -16.12 -18.19 -2.99
CA LEU A 38 -15.54 -18.31 -1.65
C LEU A 38 -14.85 -17.02 -1.20
N GLY A 39 -15.47 -15.88 -1.52
CA GLY A 39 -14.93 -14.56 -1.22
C GLY A 39 -13.72 -14.15 -2.04
N MET A 40 -13.24 -14.93 -3.02
CA MET A 40 -12.19 -14.53 -3.97
C MET A 40 -12.83 -13.99 -5.26
N LEU A 41 -12.30 -12.89 -5.80
CA LEU A 41 -12.66 -12.41 -7.12
C LEU A 41 -11.85 -13.11 -8.20
N PHE A 42 -12.55 -13.69 -9.17
CA PHE A 42 -12.00 -14.23 -10.40
C PHE A 42 -12.37 -13.30 -11.56
N THR A 43 -11.44 -13.15 -12.50
CA THR A 43 -11.65 -12.41 -13.74
C THR A 43 -11.55 -13.38 -14.91
N SER A 44 -12.32 -13.14 -15.98
CA SER A 44 -12.28 -13.93 -17.22
C SER A 44 -10.89 -13.96 -17.86
N GLU A 45 -10.08 -12.92 -17.63
CA GLU A 45 -8.69 -12.81 -18.10
C GLU A 45 -7.69 -13.64 -17.28
N GLY A 46 -8.10 -14.18 -16.13
CA GLY A 46 -7.23 -14.91 -15.20
C GLY A 46 -6.23 -14.01 -14.43
N ARG A 47 -6.37 -12.69 -14.52
CA ARG A 47 -5.52 -11.72 -13.84
C ARG A 47 -5.94 -11.54 -12.38
N MET A 48 -4.96 -11.59 -11.47
CA MET A 48 -5.18 -11.58 -10.02
C MET A 48 -4.99 -10.20 -9.38
N GLU A 49 -4.55 -9.20 -10.16
CA GLU A 49 -4.26 -7.86 -9.66
C GLU A 49 -5.46 -7.20 -9.00
N ARG A 50 -6.66 -7.36 -9.58
CA ARG A 50 -7.91 -6.84 -9.02
C ARG A 50 -8.24 -7.47 -7.66
N GLU A 51 -8.05 -8.77 -7.51
CA GLU A 51 -8.27 -9.46 -6.23
C GLU A 51 -7.23 -9.04 -5.18
N ILE A 52 -5.96 -8.89 -5.56
CA ILE A 52 -4.91 -8.38 -4.67
C ILE A 52 -5.26 -6.97 -4.18
N ASP A 53 -5.73 -6.10 -5.08
CA ASP A 53 -6.17 -4.75 -4.71
C ASP A 53 -7.38 -4.75 -3.78
N ARG A 54 -8.31 -5.67 -4.01
CA ARG A 54 -9.45 -5.89 -3.12
C ARG A 54 -9.00 -6.28 -1.71
N ARG A 55 -8.00 -7.17 -1.57
CA ARG A 55 -7.43 -7.57 -0.28
C ARG A 55 -6.67 -6.45 0.41
N ILE A 56 -5.87 -5.69 -0.35
CA ILE A 56 -5.19 -4.49 0.19
C ILE A 56 -6.23 -3.48 0.69
N GLY A 57 -7.31 -3.27 -0.05
CA GLY A 57 -8.43 -2.41 0.36
C GLY A 57 -9.12 -2.88 1.63
N ALA A 58 -9.41 -4.19 1.73
CA ALA A 58 -9.99 -4.81 2.91
C ALA A 58 -9.08 -4.71 4.15
N ALA A 59 -7.79 -5.03 3.99
CA ALA A 59 -6.81 -4.88 5.06
C ALA A 59 -6.68 -3.41 5.49
N SER A 60 -6.68 -2.48 4.53
CA SER A 60 -6.68 -1.04 4.81
C SER A 60 -7.91 -0.60 5.61
N ALA A 61 -9.08 -1.21 5.39
CA ALA A 61 -10.28 -0.95 6.18
C ALA A 61 -10.13 -1.46 7.63
N VAL A 62 -9.59 -2.67 7.83
CA VAL A 62 -9.27 -3.21 9.17
C VAL A 62 -8.30 -2.28 9.91
N MET A 63 -7.24 -1.84 9.23
CA MET A 63 -6.30 -0.87 9.78
C MET A 63 -7.01 0.42 10.20
N ARG A 64 -7.85 1.02 9.35
CA ARG A 64 -8.57 2.26 9.70
C ARG A 64 -9.44 2.08 10.94
N ALA A 65 -10.16 0.96 11.03
CA ALA A 65 -11.00 0.65 12.19
C ALA A 65 -10.18 0.49 13.48
N LEU A 66 -9.02 -0.17 13.41
CA LEU A 66 -8.13 -0.39 14.55
C LEU A 66 -7.25 0.84 14.87
N ASN A 67 -7.21 1.85 14.00
CA ASN A 67 -6.20 2.89 14.10
C ASN A 67 -6.31 3.66 15.43
N ARG A 68 -7.52 4.11 15.79
CA ARG A 68 -7.78 4.93 16.99
C ARG A 68 -7.74 4.11 18.28
N SER A 69 -8.25 2.88 18.25
CA SER A 69 -8.41 2.03 19.44
C SER A 69 -7.16 1.23 19.78
N VAL A 70 -6.36 0.84 18.77
CA VAL A 70 -5.21 -0.05 18.95
C VAL A 70 -3.91 0.59 18.47
N VAL A 71 -3.83 0.99 17.20
CA VAL A 71 -2.53 1.27 16.56
C VAL A 71 -1.87 2.51 17.17
N VAL A 72 -2.62 3.60 17.36
CA VAL A 72 -2.12 4.85 17.95
C VAL A 72 -2.27 4.92 19.47
N LYS A 73 -2.94 3.93 20.08
CA LYS A 73 -3.21 3.88 21.53
C LYS A 73 -1.90 3.67 22.29
N LYS A 74 -1.61 4.49 23.31
CA LYS A 74 -0.30 4.52 23.97
C LYS A 74 -0.15 3.45 25.05
N GLU A 75 -1.27 3.15 25.68
CA GLU A 75 -1.43 2.21 26.78
C GLU A 75 -1.17 0.77 26.33
N LEU A 76 -1.27 0.52 25.02
CA LEU A 76 -0.96 -0.78 24.43
C LEU A 76 0.52 -0.89 24.07
N SER A 77 1.16 -1.97 24.53
CA SER A 77 2.53 -2.29 24.16
C SER A 77 2.66 -2.56 22.65
N ARG A 78 3.85 -2.30 22.10
CA ARG A 78 4.16 -2.65 20.69
C ARG A 78 3.90 -4.15 20.41
N LYS A 79 4.21 -5.02 21.38
CA LYS A 79 3.95 -6.46 21.30
C LYS A 79 2.46 -6.76 21.13
N ALA A 80 1.59 -6.14 21.92
CA ALA A 80 0.14 -6.31 21.82
C ALA A 80 -0.40 -5.83 20.45
N LYS A 81 0.06 -4.67 19.98
CA LYS A 81 -0.32 -4.15 18.65
C LYS A 81 0.08 -5.10 17.52
N LEU A 82 1.26 -5.71 17.61
CA LEU A 82 1.75 -6.69 16.63
C LEU A 82 0.98 -8.02 16.68
N LEU A 83 0.50 -8.45 17.85
CA LEU A 83 -0.39 -9.60 17.94
C LEU A 83 -1.70 -9.34 17.22
N ILE A 84 -2.32 -8.18 17.47
CA ILE A 84 -3.58 -7.77 16.82
C ILE A 84 -3.39 -7.65 15.30
N TYR A 85 -2.26 -7.11 14.86
CA TYR A 85 -1.87 -7.08 13.45
C TYR A 85 -1.83 -8.48 12.83
N ARG A 86 -1.11 -9.42 13.45
CA ARG A 86 -0.96 -10.79 12.95
C ARG A 86 -2.28 -11.55 12.92
N SER A 87 -3.18 -11.31 13.88
CA SER A 87 -4.44 -12.05 13.97
C SER A 87 -5.57 -11.46 13.12
N ASN A 88 -5.60 -10.14 12.88
CA ASN A 88 -6.71 -9.49 12.18
C ASN A 88 -6.32 -8.94 10.81
N TYR A 89 -5.15 -8.32 10.68
CA TYR A 89 -4.75 -7.64 9.45
C TYR A 89 -4.13 -8.61 8.44
N VAL A 90 -3.17 -9.43 8.89
CA VAL A 90 -2.46 -10.37 8.01
C VAL A 90 -3.45 -11.33 7.32
N PRO A 91 -4.37 -12.02 8.03
CA PRO A 91 -5.26 -12.99 7.39
C PRO A 91 -6.16 -12.35 6.33
N VAL A 92 -6.58 -11.10 6.54
CA VAL A 92 -7.37 -10.34 5.55
C VAL A 92 -6.53 -9.98 4.33
N LEU A 93 -5.27 -9.57 4.53
CA LEU A 93 -4.37 -9.19 3.44
C LEU A 93 -3.97 -10.38 2.57
N ILE A 94 -3.68 -11.54 3.17
CA ILE A 94 -3.15 -12.72 2.45
C ILE A 94 -4.22 -13.79 2.16
N TYR A 95 -5.50 -13.51 2.38
CA TYR A 95 -6.53 -14.50 2.05
C TYR A 95 -6.50 -14.84 0.55
N GLY A 96 -6.41 -16.13 0.23
CA GLY A 96 -6.34 -16.63 -1.13
C GLY A 96 -4.97 -16.49 -1.81
N HIS A 97 -3.92 -16.14 -1.07
CA HIS A 97 -2.55 -16.02 -1.60
C HIS A 97 -2.01 -17.31 -2.25
N GLN A 98 -2.53 -18.48 -1.87
CA GLN A 98 -2.18 -19.78 -2.47
C GLN A 98 -2.40 -19.81 -3.99
N ARG A 99 -3.33 -19.00 -4.50
CA ARG A 99 -3.66 -18.91 -5.92
C ARG A 99 -2.97 -17.73 -6.62
N TRP A 100 -2.22 -16.92 -5.88
CA TRP A 100 -1.59 -15.74 -6.44
C TRP A 100 -0.32 -16.09 -7.20
N VAL A 101 -0.19 -15.54 -8.40
CA VAL A 101 1.08 -15.52 -9.11
C VAL A 101 1.97 -14.46 -8.45
N MET A 102 3.01 -14.93 -7.75
CA MET A 102 3.94 -14.08 -7.00
C MET A 102 4.93 -13.38 -7.95
N THR A 103 4.47 -12.30 -8.57
CA THR A 103 5.34 -11.38 -9.32
C THR A 103 6.03 -10.39 -8.38
N GLU A 104 7.14 -9.79 -8.82
CA GLU A 104 7.81 -8.71 -8.09
C GLU A 104 6.87 -7.51 -7.82
N ARG A 105 5.97 -7.22 -8.76
CA ARG A 105 4.96 -6.17 -8.61
C ARG A 105 3.98 -6.53 -7.50
N THR A 106 3.48 -7.76 -7.47
CA THR A 106 2.58 -8.26 -6.41
C THR A 106 3.26 -8.21 -5.05
N ARG A 107 4.49 -8.74 -4.94
CA ARG A 107 5.29 -8.71 -3.71
C ARG A 107 5.47 -7.28 -3.19
N SER A 108 5.82 -6.35 -4.08
CA SER A 108 5.98 -4.93 -3.73
C SER A 108 4.70 -4.30 -3.18
N ARG A 109 3.53 -4.64 -3.74
CA ARG A 109 2.22 -4.13 -3.28
C ARG A 109 1.85 -4.66 -1.90
N ILE A 110 2.02 -5.96 -1.68
CA ILE A 110 1.76 -6.62 -0.39
C ILE A 110 2.69 -6.03 0.68
N GLN A 111 3.98 -5.89 0.36
CA GLN A 111 4.97 -5.29 1.26
C GLN A 111 4.63 -3.84 1.58
N ALA A 112 4.17 -3.05 0.60
CA ALA A 112 3.71 -1.68 0.85
C ALA A 112 2.51 -1.64 1.82
N ALA A 113 1.55 -2.55 1.66
CA ALA A 113 0.41 -2.68 2.56
C ALA A 113 0.84 -3.06 3.98
N GLU A 114 1.74 -4.03 4.14
CA GLU A 114 2.32 -4.41 5.44
C GLU A 114 3.10 -3.26 6.09
N MET A 115 3.98 -2.61 5.32
CA MET A 115 4.76 -1.47 5.78
C MET A 115 3.88 -0.29 6.20
N SER A 116 2.71 -0.11 5.56
CA SER A 116 1.75 0.91 5.99
C SER A 116 1.28 0.69 7.44
N PHE A 117 1.16 -0.58 7.86
CA PHE A 117 0.77 -0.93 9.21
C PHE A 117 1.92 -0.79 10.20
N LEU A 118 3.05 -1.40 9.88
CA LEU A 118 4.19 -1.45 10.79
C LEU A 118 4.76 -0.05 11.07
N HIS A 119 4.78 0.84 10.07
CA HIS A 119 5.19 2.23 10.30
C HIS A 119 4.28 2.96 11.30
N ARG A 120 2.95 2.75 11.25
CA ARG A 120 2.04 3.37 12.22
C ARG A 120 2.24 2.82 13.63
N VAL A 121 2.45 1.50 13.78
CA VAL A 121 2.76 0.89 15.09
C VAL A 121 4.08 1.42 15.66
N ALA A 122 5.08 1.59 14.79
CA ALA A 122 6.38 2.16 15.15
C ALA A 122 6.31 3.66 15.47
N GLY A 123 5.16 4.30 15.26
CA GLY A 123 5.00 5.75 15.41
C GLY A 123 5.68 6.57 14.32
N LEU A 124 6.14 5.92 13.24
CA LEU A 124 6.77 6.57 12.09
C LEU A 124 5.69 7.26 11.25
N SER A 125 5.45 8.52 11.57
CA SER A 125 4.46 9.36 10.88
C SER A 125 5.05 10.02 9.64
N LEU A 126 4.17 10.54 8.77
CA LEU A 126 4.57 11.39 7.66
C LEU A 126 5.39 12.60 8.15
N ARG A 127 4.98 13.18 9.29
CA ARG A 127 5.70 14.28 9.94
C ARG A 127 7.12 13.88 10.35
N ASP A 128 7.39 12.63 10.72
CA ASP A 128 8.74 12.19 11.08
C ASP A 128 9.65 12.08 9.86
N ARG A 129 9.11 11.62 8.73
CA ARG A 129 9.87 11.52 7.48
C ARG A 129 10.26 12.91 6.96
N LEU A 130 9.30 13.83 6.95
CA LEU A 130 9.54 15.22 6.52
C LEU A 130 10.33 16.02 7.57
N GLY A 131 10.18 15.71 8.86
CA GLY A 131 11.03 16.25 9.92
C GLY A 131 12.49 15.84 9.75
N TRP A 132 12.75 14.57 9.41
CA TRP A 132 14.09 14.07 9.12
C TRP A 132 14.69 14.69 7.85
N LEU A 133 13.88 14.94 6.81
CA LEU A 133 14.32 15.73 5.64
C LEU A 133 14.80 17.13 6.04
N GLY A 134 14.04 17.84 6.88
CA GLY A 134 14.48 19.14 7.37
C GLY A 134 15.78 19.05 8.18
N HIS A 135 15.96 17.96 8.95
CA HIS A 135 17.22 17.72 9.64
C HIS A 135 18.39 17.52 8.66
N LEU A 136 18.20 16.73 7.59
CA LEU A 136 19.19 16.57 6.51
C LEU A 136 19.54 17.91 5.85
N ALA A 137 18.53 18.71 5.49
CA ALA A 137 18.73 20.00 4.82
C ALA A 137 19.57 20.99 5.65
N ARG A 138 19.51 20.87 6.99
CA ARG A 138 20.30 21.66 7.94
C ARG A 138 21.60 21.00 8.40
N MET A 139 21.92 19.80 7.92
CA MET A 139 23.21 19.18 8.25
C MET A 139 24.36 19.93 7.57
N PRO A 140 25.52 20.06 8.22
CA PRO A 140 26.72 20.55 7.56
C PRO A 140 27.15 19.60 6.43
N SER A 141 27.78 20.15 5.39
CA SER A 141 28.38 19.38 4.30
C SER A 141 29.45 18.40 4.81
N GLY A 142 29.66 17.29 4.09
CA GLY A 142 30.59 16.23 4.49
C GLY A 142 29.99 15.18 5.44
N ARG A 143 28.79 15.41 5.98
CA ARG A 143 28.04 14.38 6.72
C ARG A 143 27.54 13.31 5.75
N LEU A 144 27.95 12.05 5.94
CA LEU A 144 27.56 10.92 5.10
C LEU A 144 26.04 10.84 4.80
N PRO A 145 25.11 11.03 5.76
CA PRO A 145 23.67 10.98 5.45
C PRO A 145 23.22 12.01 4.41
N LEU A 146 23.76 13.24 4.48
CA LEU A 146 23.46 14.31 3.54
C LEU A 146 24.12 14.04 2.18
N GLU A 147 25.37 13.58 2.17
CA GLU A 147 26.07 13.22 0.93
C GLU A 147 25.36 12.08 0.21
N VAL A 148 25.02 10.99 0.91
CA VAL A 148 24.25 9.87 0.36
C VAL A 148 22.89 10.33 -0.16
N PHE A 149 22.19 11.23 0.54
CA PHE A 149 20.92 11.76 0.08
C PHE A 149 21.04 12.58 -1.21
N ARG A 150 22.09 13.41 -1.33
CA ARG A 150 22.37 14.22 -2.52
C ARG A 150 22.84 13.39 -3.71
N THR A 151 23.51 12.26 -3.45
CA THR A 151 24.01 11.39 -4.52
C THR A 151 22.86 10.86 -5.39
N CYS A 152 23.03 10.99 -6.70
CA CYS A 152 22.15 10.40 -7.71
C CYS A 152 22.92 9.28 -8.42
N PRO A 153 22.99 8.05 -7.85
CA PRO A 153 23.66 6.95 -8.52
C PRO A 153 23.03 6.69 -9.89
N THR A 154 23.84 6.77 -10.93
CA THR A 154 23.48 6.50 -12.31
C THR A 154 23.53 5.00 -12.59
N GLY A 155 22.76 4.52 -13.58
CA GLY A 155 22.75 3.12 -14.01
C GLY A 155 21.42 2.39 -13.83
N ARG A 156 21.36 1.15 -14.33
CA ARG A 156 20.17 0.30 -14.22
C ARG A 156 20.08 -0.29 -12.81
N ARG A 157 18.91 -0.18 -12.19
CA ARG A 157 18.66 -0.84 -10.91
C ARG A 157 18.53 -2.36 -11.11
N PRO A 158 19.12 -3.18 -10.23
CA PRO A 158 18.89 -4.61 -10.24
C PRO A 158 17.40 -4.95 -10.14
N ARG A 159 17.01 -6.07 -10.75
CA ARG A 159 15.65 -6.62 -10.59
C ARG A 159 15.38 -6.87 -9.09
N GLY A 160 14.21 -6.46 -8.62
CA GLY A 160 13.77 -6.62 -7.21
C GLY A 160 14.05 -5.44 -6.28
N ARG A 161 14.92 -4.47 -6.63
CA ARG A 161 15.07 -3.26 -5.80
C ARG A 161 13.84 -2.35 -5.94
N PRO A 162 13.37 -1.68 -4.86
CA PRO A 162 12.30 -0.69 -4.97
C PRO A 162 12.56 0.31 -6.10
N ARG A 163 11.55 0.52 -6.95
CA ARG A 163 11.66 1.37 -8.15
C ARG A 163 11.85 2.85 -7.80
N THR A 164 11.36 3.29 -6.64
CA THR A 164 11.39 4.68 -6.17
C THR A 164 12.53 4.88 -5.17
N ARG A 165 13.39 5.91 -5.30
CA ARG A 165 14.34 6.28 -4.22
C ARG A 165 13.56 6.91 -3.07
N TRP A 166 14.16 6.89 -1.88
CA TRP A 166 13.63 7.65 -0.75
C TRP A 166 13.50 9.15 -1.08
N ARG A 167 14.49 9.74 -1.78
CA ARG A 167 14.43 11.12 -2.30
C ARG A 167 13.22 11.35 -3.21
N ASP A 168 13.07 10.56 -4.27
CA ASP A 168 11.94 10.66 -5.20
C ASP A 168 10.58 10.54 -4.45
N TYR A 169 10.52 9.63 -3.48
CA TYR A 169 9.33 9.40 -2.66
C TYR A 169 9.01 10.59 -1.75
N ILE A 170 10.01 11.15 -1.07
CA ILE A 170 9.84 12.27 -0.15
C ILE A 170 9.53 13.58 -0.88
N SER A 171 10.16 13.81 -2.03
CA SER A 171 9.85 14.96 -2.88
C SER A 171 8.40 14.92 -3.34
N ARG A 172 7.91 13.76 -3.81
CA ARG A 172 6.50 13.59 -4.17
C ARG A 172 5.57 13.80 -2.97
N LEU A 173 5.92 13.29 -1.79
CA LEU A 173 5.13 13.51 -0.59
C LEU A 173 5.08 14.97 -0.16
N ALA A 174 6.21 15.68 -0.21
CA ALA A 174 6.27 17.10 0.14
C ALA A 174 5.42 17.93 -0.83
N TRP A 175 5.45 17.62 -2.12
CA TRP A 175 4.55 18.21 -3.11
C TRP A 175 3.08 17.92 -2.80
N GLU A 176 2.70 16.64 -2.66
CA GLU A 176 1.31 16.22 -2.45
C GLU A 176 0.71 16.70 -1.12
N GLN A 177 1.52 16.83 -0.07
CA GLN A 177 1.03 17.09 1.30
C GLN A 177 1.26 18.52 1.77
N LEU A 178 2.31 19.17 1.26
CA LEU A 178 2.73 20.51 1.69
C LEU A 178 2.74 21.53 0.53
N GLY A 179 2.56 21.10 -0.73
CA GLY A 179 2.63 21.97 -1.90
C GLY A 179 4.04 22.46 -2.25
N VAL A 180 5.09 21.86 -1.67
CA VAL A 180 6.48 22.31 -1.87
C VAL A 180 7.08 21.68 -3.13
N PRO A 181 7.50 22.47 -4.13
CA PRO A 181 8.17 21.96 -5.35
C PRO A 181 9.40 21.11 -5.02
N PRO A 182 9.62 19.97 -5.72
CA PRO A 182 10.81 19.15 -5.56
C PRO A 182 12.14 19.90 -5.70
N GLU A 183 12.16 20.95 -6.52
CA GLU A 183 13.32 21.79 -6.84
C GLU A 183 13.72 22.66 -5.64
N GLU A 184 12.72 23.24 -4.97
CA GLU A 184 12.88 24.14 -3.82
C GLU A 184 12.95 23.38 -2.49
N LEU A 185 12.65 22.09 -2.51
CA LEU A 185 12.45 21.28 -1.30
C LEU A 185 13.60 21.38 -0.29
N MET A 186 14.85 21.33 -0.75
CA MET A 186 16.01 21.37 0.15
C MET A 186 16.25 22.75 0.74
N GLU A 187 15.94 23.80 -0.01
CA GLU A 187 16.05 25.19 0.43
C GLU A 187 14.99 25.49 1.49
N VAL A 188 13.72 25.25 1.15
CA VAL A 188 12.56 25.42 2.05
C VAL A 188 12.70 24.55 3.30
N ALA A 189 13.19 23.31 3.17
CA ALA A 189 13.42 22.44 4.32
C ALA A 189 14.63 22.85 5.17
N GLY A 190 15.57 23.61 4.61
CA GLY A 190 16.72 24.18 5.33
C GLY A 190 16.28 25.26 6.31
N GLU A 191 15.33 26.10 5.90
CA GLU A 191 14.78 27.16 6.74
C GLU A 191 13.86 26.61 7.85
N ARG A 192 14.35 26.63 9.10
CA ARG A 192 13.64 26.01 10.23
C ARG A 192 12.25 26.60 10.47
N ALA A 193 12.11 27.92 10.37
CA ALA A 193 10.85 28.62 10.62
C ALA A 193 9.81 28.28 9.54
N VAL A 194 10.23 28.34 8.28
CA VAL A 194 9.39 28.02 7.11
C VAL A 194 9.02 26.55 7.12
N TRP A 195 9.97 25.63 7.33
CA TRP A 195 9.68 24.20 7.36
C TRP A 195 8.80 23.75 8.52
N ALA A 196 8.88 24.41 9.67
CA ALA A 196 8.09 24.03 10.85
C ALA A 196 6.59 24.31 10.69
N SER A 197 6.21 25.33 9.91
CA SER A 197 4.80 25.73 9.76
C SER A 197 3.96 24.68 9.00
N PRO A 198 4.32 24.25 7.78
CA PRO A 198 3.59 23.20 7.05
C PRO A 198 3.57 21.86 7.79
N LEU A 199 4.65 21.51 8.49
CA LEU A 199 4.70 20.28 9.27
C LEU A 199 3.67 20.26 10.40
N LYS A 200 3.30 21.42 10.98
CA LYS A 200 2.28 21.52 12.03
C LYS A 200 0.89 21.17 11.53
N LEU A 201 0.60 21.40 10.25
CA LEU A 201 -0.68 21.10 9.60
C LEU A 201 -0.87 19.60 9.34
N LEU A 202 0.22 18.84 9.27
CA LEU A 202 0.15 17.38 9.14
C LEU A 202 -0.39 16.72 10.41
N PRO A 203 -1.07 15.56 10.30
CA PRO A 203 -1.56 14.80 11.44
C PRO A 203 -0.49 14.69 12.52
N PRO A 204 -0.83 15.02 13.79
CA PRO A 204 0.15 15.08 14.85
C PRO A 204 0.81 13.72 15.06
N ARG A 205 2.05 13.74 15.54
CA ARG A 205 2.74 12.53 15.98
C ARG A 205 1.83 11.77 16.94
N PRO A 206 1.70 10.43 16.80
CA PRO A 206 1.35 9.64 17.96
C PRO A 206 2.48 9.85 18.99
N ARG A 207 2.24 10.71 20.00
CA ARG A 207 3.26 11.11 20.97
C ARG A 207 3.85 9.84 21.60
N SER A 208 5.10 9.52 21.26
CA SER A 208 5.91 8.50 21.93
C SER A 208 6.27 9.02 23.31
N GLY A 209 5.85 8.28 24.34
CA GLY A 209 6.52 8.29 25.63
C GLY A 209 7.73 7.37 25.56
#